data_AF-A0A645GW57-F1
#
_entry.id   AF-A0A645GW57-F1
#
_cell.length_a   1.000
_cell.length_b   1.000
_cell.length_c   1.000
_cell.angle_alpha   90.00
_cell.angle_beta   90.00
_cell.angle_gamma   90.00
#
_symmetry.space_group_name_H-M   'P 1'
#
loop_
_entity.id
_entity.type
_entity.pdbx_description
1 polymer ?
#
loop_
_entity_poly.entity_id
_entity_poly.type
_entity_poly.pdbx_seq_one_letter_code
_entity_poly.pdbx_strand_id
1 'polypeptide(L)' 'MCKENIEKAAKSVDGVSMAEWNAEKKELHLHFDAQKTSLDAVSKAIAKVGYDTDKDKADQATYDALPACCKYRG' A
#
# COMPACT_ATOMS: atom_id res chain seq x y z
N MET A 1 11.07 -5.00 -5.03
CA MET A 1 10.82 -5.56 -3.67
C MET A 1 9.43 -5.16 -3.17
N CYS A 2 8.78 -5.93 -2.27
CA CYS A 2 7.44 -5.59 -1.76
C CYS A 2 7.39 -4.17 -1.15
N LYS A 3 8.43 -3.76 -0.41
CA LYS A 3 8.64 -2.40 0.12
C LYS A 3 8.43 -1.32 -0.94
N GLU A 4 9.18 -1.37 -2.03
CA GLU A 4 9.17 -0.35 -3.09
C GLU A 4 7.80 -0.25 -3.77
N ASN A 5 7.10 -1.39 -3.94
CA ASN A 5 5.78 -1.41 -4.57
C ASN A 5 4.73 -0.74 -3.67
N ILE A 6 4.75 -1.02 -2.37
CA ILE A 6 3.85 -0.40 -1.38
C ILE A 6 4.10 1.11 -1.32
N GLU A 7 5.38 1.53 -1.22
CA GLU A 7 5.74 2.95 -1.17
C GLU A 7 5.37 3.70 -2.45
N LYS A 8 5.59 3.09 -3.63
CA LYS A 8 5.19 3.68 -4.92
C LYS A 8 3.68 3.80 -5.03
N ALA A 9 2.92 2.79 -4.62
CA ALA A 9 1.47 2.85 -4.63
C ALA A 9 0.94 3.97 -3.73
N ALA A 10 1.49 4.11 -2.53
CA ALA A 10 1.12 5.21 -1.64
C ALA A 10 1.47 6.60 -2.21
N LYS A 11 2.69 6.77 -2.75
CA LYS A 11 3.13 8.02 -3.38
C LYS A 11 2.39 8.36 -4.69
N SER A 12 1.69 7.40 -5.29
CA SER A 12 0.86 7.65 -6.48
C SER A 12 -0.42 8.41 -6.16
N VAL A 13 -0.80 8.50 -4.88
CA VAL A 13 -1.96 9.25 -4.43
C VAL A 13 -1.58 10.73 -4.30
N ASP A 14 -2.31 11.59 -5.00
CA ASP A 14 -2.07 13.04 -4.93
C ASP A 14 -2.20 13.54 -3.49
N GLY A 15 -1.32 14.47 -3.11
CA GLY A 15 -1.20 14.96 -1.73
C GLY A 15 -0.32 14.11 -0.81
N VAL A 16 0.18 12.93 -1.22
CA VAL A 16 1.19 12.19 -0.46
C VAL A 16 2.59 12.73 -0.76
N SER A 17 3.27 13.24 0.26
CA SER A 17 4.63 13.78 0.14
C SER A 17 5.70 12.78 0.58
N MET A 18 5.38 11.86 1.49
CA MET A 18 6.27 10.81 1.96
C MET A 18 5.53 9.50 2.17
N ALA A 19 6.19 8.39 1.82
CA ALA A 19 5.77 7.04 2.16
C ALA A 19 7.02 6.19 2.43
N GLU A 20 7.06 5.54 3.59
CA GLU A 20 8.15 4.68 4.03
C GLU A 20 7.61 3.40 4.67
N TRP A 21 7.90 2.26 4.05
CA TRP A 21 7.47 0.95 4.53
C TRP A 21 8.52 0.30 5.42
N ASN A 22 8.11 -0.01 6.64
CA ASN A 22 8.88 -0.77 7.60
C ASN A 22 8.48 -2.26 7.51
N ALA A 23 9.34 -3.09 6.92
CA ALA A 23 9.06 -4.51 6.74
C ALA A 23 9.12 -5.33 8.05
N GLU A 24 9.88 -4.88 9.04
CA GLU A 24 9.99 -5.55 10.34
C GLU A 24 8.71 -5.37 11.17
N LYS A 25 8.18 -4.15 11.17
CA LYS A 25 6.94 -3.80 11.87
C LYS A 25 5.68 -4.05 11.03
N LYS A 26 5.85 -4.19 9.71
CA LYS A 26 4.76 -4.26 8.72
C LYS A 26 3.87 -3.02 8.73
N GLU A 27 4.49 -1.85 8.88
CA GLU A 27 3.80 -0.56 8.98
C GLU A 27 4.26 0.39 7.87
N LEU A 28 3.32 1.18 7.35
CA LEU A 28 3.59 2.24 6.38
C LEU A 28 3.50 3.60 7.06
N HIS A 29 4.62 4.32 7.13
CA HIS A 29 4.65 5.70 7.60
C HIS A 29 4.40 6.66 6.44
N LEU A 30 3.44 7.56 6.61
CA LEU A 30 2.98 8.48 5.57
C LEU A 30 3.03 9.93 6.06
N HIS A 31 3.38 10.83 5.16
CA HIS A 31 3.09 12.25 5.28
C HIS A 31 2.24 12.64 4.08
N PHE A 32 1.05 13.18 4.34
CA PHE A 32 0.13 13.60 3.30
C PHE A 32 -0.67 14.84 3.71
N ASP A 33 -1.14 15.58 2.71
CA ASP A 33 -2.05 16.72 2.87
C ASP A 33 -3.50 16.22 3.01
N ALA A 34 -4.06 16.36 4.22
CA ALA A 34 -5.42 15.93 4.53
C ALA A 34 -6.52 16.72 3.79
N GLN A 35 -6.20 17.85 3.15
CA GLN A 35 -7.13 18.58 2.28
C GLN A 35 -7.20 17.95 0.88
N LYS A 36 -6.16 17.22 0.46
CA LYS A 36 -6.06 16.60 -0.87
C LYS A 36 -6.37 15.11 -0.87
N THR A 37 -6.08 14.44 0.25
CA THR A 37 -6.24 12.99 0.35
C THR A 37 -6.52 12.53 1.78
N SER A 38 -6.70 11.22 1.95
CA SER A 38 -6.97 10.59 3.23
C SER A 38 -6.30 9.23 3.33
N LEU A 39 -6.21 8.70 4.56
CA LEU A 39 -5.73 7.34 4.80
C LEU A 39 -6.55 6.29 4.03
N ASP A 40 -7.85 6.51 3.83
CA ASP A 40 -8.71 5.61 3.05
C ASP A 40 -8.32 5.59 1.56
N ALA A 41 -8.03 6.76 0.98
CA ALA A 41 -7.58 6.84 -0.40
C ALA A 41 -6.23 6.15 -0.61
N VAL A 42 -5.28 6.33 0.32
CA VAL A 42 -3.98 5.64 0.29
C VAL A 42 -4.14 4.14 0.46
N SER A 43 -4.98 3.72 1.41
CA SER A 43 -5.31 2.33 1.68
C SER A 43 -5.84 1.60 0.43
N LYS A 44 -6.81 2.22 -0.26
CA LYS A 44 -7.34 1.73 -1.54
C LYS A 44 -6.30 1.66 -2.64
N ALA A 45 -5.38 2.63 -2.72
CA ALA A 45 -4.31 2.60 -3.71
C ALA A 45 -3.34 1.43 -3.50
N ILE A 46 -3.05 1.10 -2.23
CA ILE A 46 -2.21 -0.05 -1.87
C ILE A 46 -2.94 -1.38 -2.16
N ALA A 47 -4.21 -1.48 -1.81
CA ALA A 47 -5.04 -2.65 -2.14
C ALA A 47 -5.14 -2.89 -3.66
N LYS A 48 -5.25 -1.83 -4.46
CA LYS A 48 -5.28 -1.91 -5.93
C LYS A 48 -4.00 -2.48 -6.56
N VAL A 49 -2.88 -2.47 -5.87
CA VAL A 49 -1.62 -3.07 -6.35
C VAL A 49 -1.33 -4.43 -5.72
N GLY A 50 -2.29 -5.00 -4.97
CA GLY A 50 -2.22 -6.37 -4.49
C GLY A 50 -1.91 -6.52 -3.00
N TYR A 51 -1.61 -5.45 -2.26
CA TYR A 51 -1.26 -5.56 -0.83
C TYR A 51 -2.43 -5.19 0.07
N ASP A 52 -2.64 -5.97 1.11
CA ASP A 52 -3.62 -5.63 2.13
C ASP A 52 -3.16 -4.51 3.02
N THR A 53 -4.16 -3.85 3.56
CA THR A 53 -4.02 -2.86 4.61
C THR A 53 -5.02 -3.21 5.70
N ASP A 54 -4.97 -2.47 6.81
CA ASP A 54 -5.93 -2.66 7.91
C ASP A 54 -7.37 -2.32 7.51
N LYS A 55 -7.57 -1.53 6.43
CA LYS A 55 -8.90 -1.05 6.00
C LYS A 55 -9.40 -1.74 4.75
N ASP A 56 -8.53 -1.92 3.76
CA ASP A 56 -8.88 -2.46 2.45
C ASP A 56 -8.06 -3.72 2.14
N LYS A 57 -8.77 -4.70 1.59
CA LYS A 57 -8.17 -5.94 1.07
C LYS A 57 -8.00 -5.84 -0.43
N ALA A 58 -6.87 -6.32 -0.93
CA ALA A 58 -6.67 -6.48 -2.36
C ALA A 58 -7.58 -7.56 -2.95
N ASP A 59 -8.06 -7.33 -4.18
CA ASP A 59 -8.76 -8.33 -4.96
C ASP A 59 -7.88 -9.57 -5.16
N GLN A 60 -8.50 -10.76 -5.16
CA GLN A 60 -7.79 -12.03 -5.24
C GLN A 60 -6.92 -12.13 -6.50
N ALA A 61 -7.42 -11.69 -7.66
CA ALA A 61 -6.65 -11.72 -8.90
C ALA A 61 -5.39 -10.82 -8.85
N THR A 62 -5.51 -9.62 -8.28
CA THR A 62 -4.40 -8.67 -8.13
C THR A 62 -3.39 -9.19 -7.12
N TYR A 63 -3.88 -9.76 -6.03
CA TYR A 63 -3.08 -10.45 -5.02
C TYR A 63 -2.28 -11.60 -5.64
N ASP A 64 -2.93 -12.42 -6.47
CA ASP A 64 -2.31 -13.57 -7.11
C ASP A 64 -1.32 -13.20 -8.21
N ALA A 65 -1.37 -11.97 -8.70
CA ALA A 65 -0.35 -11.43 -9.60
C ALA A 65 0.93 -10.98 -8.86
N LEU A 66 0.92 -10.90 -7.53
CA LEU A 66 2.12 -10.56 -6.77
C LEU A 66 3.21 -11.62 -6.92
N PRO A 67 4.50 -11.22 -6.84
CA PRO A 67 5.60 -12.17 -6.74
C PRO A 67 5.38 -13.13 -5.57
N ALA A 68 5.82 -14.39 -5.72
CA ALA A 68 5.63 -15.42 -4.69
C ALA A 68 6.13 -15.00 -3.30
N CYS A 69 7.24 -14.24 -3.22
CA CYS A 69 7.78 -13.72 -1.95
C CYS A 69 6.92 -12.64 -1.28
N CYS A 70 5.95 -12.06 -1.99
CA CYS A 70 5.01 -11.07 -1.47
C CYS A 70 3.62 -11.67 -1.18
N LYS A 71 3.41 -12.98 -1.43
CA LYS A 71 2.17 -13.68 -1.09
C LYS A 71 2.27 -14.30 0.30
N TYR A 72 1.44 -13.82 1.21
CA TYR A 72 1.30 -14.15 2.62
C TYR A 72 -0.11 -14.67 3.03
N ARG A 73 -1.13 -14.52 2.18
CA ARG A 73 -2.46 -15.09 2.36
C ARG A 73 -2.32 -16.57 1.99
N GLY A 74 -2.48 -17.45 2.98
CA GLY A 74 -2.48 -18.90 2.84
C GLY A 74 -3.81 -19.49 3.27
#